data_AF-A0A7Z0VMC0-F1
#
_entry.id   AF-A0A7Z0VMC0-F1
#
_cell.length_a   1.000
_cell.length_b   1.000
_cell.length_c   1.000
_cell.angle_alpha   90.00
_cell.angle_beta   90.00
_cell.angle_gamma   90.00
#
_symmetry.space_group_name_H-M   'P 1'
#
loop_
_entity.id
_entity.type
_entity.pdbx_description
1 polymer ?
#
loop_
_entity_poly.entity_id
_entity_poly.type
_entity_poly.pdbx_seq_one_letter_code
_entity_poly.pdbx_strand_id
1 'polypeptide(L)'
;MKADDNKLERIYRRTDGQCHICRKRLCFGNYGAIGKRGAWEIEHSRPRSKGGTDHLNNLYAACISCNRSKGNGTTASARGANGYRTAPLSKQQRSLQTWKWGAAGSLVALFVPPPLRLVAFVAGAAAGALLGHDSEPE
;
A
#
# COMPACT_ATOMS: atom_id res chain seq x y z
N MET A 1 -17.99 -2.92 -22.69
CA MET A 1 -18.36 -3.44 -21.35
C MET A 1 -17.34 -2.92 -20.36
N LYS A 2 -17.57 -1.72 -19.78
CA LYS A 2 -16.67 -1.15 -18.77
C LYS A 2 -16.82 -2.03 -17.54
N ALA A 3 -15.75 -2.70 -17.11
CA ALA A 3 -15.75 -3.27 -15.76
C ALA A 3 -16.08 -2.11 -14.81
N ASP A 4 -17.16 -2.26 -14.02
CA ASP A 4 -17.72 -1.28 -13.09
C ASP A 4 -16.64 -0.34 -12.54
N ASP A 5 -16.63 0.93 -12.97
CA ASP A 5 -15.56 1.89 -12.67
C ASP A 5 -15.32 2.00 -11.15
N ASN A 6 -16.37 1.75 -10.35
CA ASN A 6 -16.30 1.64 -8.89
C ASN A 6 -15.43 0.46 -8.42
N LYS A 7 -15.55 -0.72 -9.05
CA LYS A 7 -14.69 -1.87 -8.77
C LYS A 7 -13.21 -1.56 -9.06
N LEU A 8 -12.93 -0.92 -10.20
CA LEU A 8 -11.56 -0.52 -10.56
C LEU A 8 -10.99 0.47 -9.55
N GLU A 9 -11.78 1.47 -9.15
CA GLU A 9 -11.38 2.45 -8.15
C GLU A 9 -11.09 1.79 -6.80
N ARG A 10 -11.96 0.87 -6.35
CA ARG A 10 -11.74 0.13 -5.09
C ARG A 10 -10.44 -0.65 -5.13
N ILE A 11 -10.14 -1.36 -6.22
CA ILE A 11 -8.90 -2.12 -6.40
C ILE A 11 -7.69 -1.18 -6.41
N TYR A 12 -7.76 -0.08 -7.15
CA TYR A 12 -6.69 0.91 -7.26
C TYR A 12 -6.36 1.57 -5.91
N ARG A 13 -7.39 1.91 -5.13
CA ARG A 13 -7.24 2.56 -3.82
C ARG A 13 -6.67 1.63 -2.73
N ARG A 14 -6.70 0.29 -2.92
CA ARG A 14 -6.13 -0.67 -1.94
C ARG A 14 -4.64 -0.45 -1.68
N THR A 15 -3.92 0.04 -2.67
CA THR A 15 -2.48 0.27 -2.61
C THR A 15 -2.13 1.73 -2.90
N ASP A 16 -3.07 2.65 -2.66
CA ASP A 16 -2.89 4.09 -2.94
C ASP A 16 -2.36 4.38 -4.36
N GLY A 17 -2.84 3.63 -5.36
CA GLY A 17 -2.38 3.77 -6.73
C GLY A 17 -0.92 3.36 -6.97
N GLN A 18 -0.33 2.51 -6.11
CA GLN A 18 0.94 1.86 -6.36
C GLN A 18 0.74 0.44 -6.86
N CYS A 19 1.67 -0.06 -7.67
CA CYS A 19 1.72 -1.49 -7.99
C CYS A 19 2.00 -2.28 -6.72
N HIS A 20 1.17 -3.28 -6.41
CA HIS A 20 1.36 -4.09 -5.21
C HIS A 20 2.59 -5.03 -5.24
N ILE A 21 3.28 -5.11 -6.39
CA ILE A 21 4.46 -5.94 -6.61
C ILE A 21 5.74 -5.10 -6.53
N CYS A 22 5.84 -4.03 -7.32
CA CYS A 22 7.06 -3.23 -7.44
C CYS A 22 6.95 -1.81 -6.85
N ARG A 23 5.79 -1.44 -6.29
CA ARG A 23 5.47 -0.13 -5.67
C ARG A 23 5.53 1.10 -6.57
N LYS A 24 5.80 0.95 -7.86
CA LYS A 24 5.73 2.06 -8.83
C LYS A 24 4.34 2.68 -8.84
N ARG A 25 4.27 4.02 -8.95
CA ARG A 25 3.03 4.76 -9.08
C ARG A 25 2.33 4.41 -10.40
N LEU A 26 1.04 4.14 -10.30
CA LEU A 26 0.13 3.87 -11.39
C LEU A 26 -0.68 5.13 -11.70
N CYS A 27 -1.28 5.17 -12.87
CA CYS A 27 -2.24 6.20 -13.25
C CYS A 27 -3.59 5.55 -13.43
N PHE A 28 -4.59 5.95 -12.64
CA PHE A 28 -5.92 5.35 -12.68
C PHE A 28 -6.50 5.31 -14.11
N GLY A 29 -6.40 6.41 -14.86
CA GLY A 29 -6.89 6.50 -16.24
C GLY A 29 -6.12 5.67 -17.27
N ASN A 30 -4.99 5.06 -16.91
CA ASN A 30 -4.20 4.20 -17.81
C ASN A 30 -4.48 2.70 -17.60
N TYR A 31 -5.65 2.34 -17.08
CA TYR A 31 -6.08 0.95 -16.97
C TYR A 31 -6.09 0.26 -18.35
N GLY A 32 -5.40 -0.87 -18.48
CA GLY A 32 -5.28 -1.63 -19.73
C GLY A 32 -4.51 -0.93 -20.87
N ALA A 33 -3.95 0.26 -20.64
CA ALA A 33 -3.28 1.04 -21.68
C ALA A 33 -1.82 0.61 -21.87
N ILE A 34 -1.60 -0.51 -22.58
CA ILE A 34 -0.27 -1.09 -22.84
C ILE A 34 0.69 -0.03 -23.39
N GLY A 35 1.91 0.02 -22.84
CA GLY A 35 2.96 0.96 -23.25
C GLY A 35 2.88 2.36 -22.61
N LYS A 36 1.77 2.72 -21.93
CA LYS A 36 1.69 4.00 -21.22
C LYS A 36 2.39 3.94 -19.86
N ARG A 37 3.00 5.06 -19.46
CA ARG A 37 3.57 5.22 -18.11
C ARG A 37 2.46 5.09 -17.05
N GLY A 38 2.71 4.27 -16.04
CA GLY A 38 1.72 4.00 -14.98
C GLY A 38 0.54 3.14 -15.44
N ALA A 39 0.63 2.48 -16.60
CA ALA A 39 -0.38 1.53 -17.05
C ALA A 39 -0.44 0.31 -16.14
N TRP A 40 -1.66 -0.17 -15.93
CA TRP A 40 -1.92 -1.22 -14.95
C TRP A 40 -3.11 -2.09 -15.35
N GLU A 41 -3.15 -3.28 -14.77
CA GLU A 41 -4.21 -4.26 -14.91
C GLU A 41 -4.60 -4.78 -13.52
N ILE A 42 -5.78 -5.40 -13.43
CA ILE A 42 -6.18 -6.15 -12.24
C ILE A 42 -5.34 -7.42 -12.17
N GLU A 43 -4.78 -7.68 -11.00
CA GLU A 43 -3.93 -8.83 -10.70
C GLU A 43 -4.53 -9.63 -9.53
N HIS A 44 -4.48 -10.97 -9.63
CA HIS A 44 -4.92 -11.88 -8.58
C HIS A 44 -3.76 -12.33 -7.68
N SER A 45 -3.79 -11.91 -6.42
CA SER A 45 -2.77 -12.29 -5.43
C SER A 45 -2.61 -13.81 -5.30
N ARG A 46 -3.72 -14.54 -5.36
CA ARG A 46 -3.76 -15.98 -5.60
C ARG A 46 -4.31 -16.21 -7.00
N PRO A 47 -3.53 -16.78 -7.95
CA PRO A 47 -4.02 -17.05 -9.31
C PRO A 47 -5.27 -17.94 -9.33
N ARG A 48 -6.17 -17.73 -10.29
CA ARG A 48 -7.39 -18.54 -10.46
C ARG A 48 -7.08 -20.03 -10.64
N SER A 49 -6.03 -20.35 -11.40
CA SER A 49 -5.55 -21.73 -11.60
C SER A 49 -5.09 -22.43 -10.31
N LYS A 50 -4.85 -21.67 -9.24
CA LYS A 50 -4.48 -22.17 -7.91
C LYS A 50 -5.60 -21.98 -6.89
N GLY A 51 -6.85 -21.78 -7.32
CA GLY A 51 -8.02 -21.59 -6.45
C GLY A 51 -8.25 -20.15 -6.00
N GLY A 52 -7.69 -19.16 -6.71
CA GLY A 52 -8.00 -17.75 -6.49
C GLY A 52 -9.40 -17.36 -6.97
N THR A 53 -9.99 -16.36 -6.31
CA THR A 53 -11.33 -15.84 -6.60
C THR A 53 -11.29 -14.39 -7.08
N ASP A 54 -12.40 -13.92 -7.67
CA ASP A 54 -12.59 -12.52 -8.09
C ASP A 54 -13.07 -11.59 -6.95
N HIS A 55 -12.95 -12.06 -5.70
CA HIS A 55 -13.25 -11.25 -4.52
C HIS A 55 -12.20 -10.15 -4.33
N LEU A 56 -12.66 -8.98 -3.88
CA LEU A 56 -11.81 -7.80 -3.78
C LEU A 56 -10.59 -7.97 -2.88
N ASN A 57 -10.62 -8.85 -1.89
CA ASN A 57 -9.46 -9.15 -1.05
C ASN A 57 -8.31 -9.82 -1.83
N ASN A 58 -8.62 -10.52 -2.92
CA ASN A 58 -7.66 -11.19 -3.80
C ASN A 58 -7.21 -10.33 -5.00
N LEU A 59 -7.85 -9.18 -5.24
CA LEU A 59 -7.58 -8.33 -6.40
C LEU A 59 -6.73 -7.12 -6.03
N TYR A 60 -5.67 -6.87 -6.79
CA TYR A 60 -4.79 -5.71 -6.63
C TYR A 60 -4.51 -5.02 -7.97
N ALA A 61 -4.11 -3.76 -7.91
CA ALA A 61 -3.54 -3.07 -9.06
C ALA A 61 -2.07 -3.49 -9.23
N ALA A 62 -1.67 -3.82 -10.46
CA ALA A 62 -0.29 -4.09 -10.79
C ALA A 62 0.10 -3.49 -12.14
N CYS A 63 1.37 -3.11 -12.29
CA CYS A 63 1.92 -2.79 -13.61
C CYS A 63 1.67 -3.97 -14.56
N ILE A 64 1.38 -3.67 -15.83
CA ILE A 64 1.13 -4.70 -16.85
C ILE A 64 2.31 -5.69 -16.93
N SER A 65 3.55 -5.18 -16.90
CA SER A 65 4.75 -6.02 -16.90
C SER A 65 4.87 -6.92 -15.66
N CYS A 66 4.61 -6.40 -14.46
CA CYS A 66 4.65 -7.18 -13.23
C CYS A 66 3.56 -8.25 -13.20
N ASN A 67 2.33 -7.92 -13.63
CA ASN A 67 1.22 -8.86 -13.75
C ASN A 67 1.59 -10.04 -14.68
N ARG A 68 2.04 -9.72 -15.89
CA ARG A 68 2.41 -10.72 -16.90
C ARG A 68 3.62 -11.55 -16.49
N SER A 69 4.64 -10.92 -15.90
CA SER A 69 5.82 -11.63 -15.39
C SER A 69 5.50 -12.58 -14.24
N LYS A 70 4.53 -12.23 -13.37
CA LYS A 70 4.06 -13.13 -12.32
C LYS A 70 3.30 -14.32 -12.90
N GLY A 71 2.39 -14.09 -13.85
CA GLY A 71 1.55 -15.14 -14.43
C GLY A 71 0.82 -15.97 -13.37
N ASN A 72 1.06 -17.29 -13.36
CA ASN A 72 0.52 -18.23 -12.37
C ASN A 72 1.43 -18.41 -11.13
N GLY A 73 2.50 -17.63 -11.02
CA GLY A 73 3.41 -17.60 -9.88
C GLY A 73 2.75 -17.08 -8.60
N THR A 74 3.46 -17.19 -7.48
CA THR A 74 3.00 -16.69 -6.18
C THR A 74 3.34 -15.21 -6.03
N THR A 75 2.46 -14.45 -5.36
CA THR A 75 2.72 -13.03 -5.07
C THR A 75 3.94 -12.84 -4.18
N ALA A 76 4.21 -13.78 -3.27
CA ALA A 76 5.39 -13.75 -2.42
C ALA A 76 6.69 -13.75 -3.25
N SER A 77 6.79 -14.64 -4.25
CA SER A 77 7.95 -14.69 -5.14
C SER A 77 8.06 -13.42 -6.00
N ALA A 78 6.94 -12.95 -6.57
CA ALA A 78 6.92 -11.76 -7.41
C ALA A 78 7.33 -10.48 -6.65
N ARG A 79 6.84 -10.31 -5.41
CA ARG A 79 7.25 -9.21 -4.52
C ARG A 79 8.69 -9.36 -4.07
N GLY A 80 9.11 -10.58 -3.71
CA GLY A 80 10.47 -10.86 -3.26
C GLY A 80 11.52 -10.50 -4.31
N ALA A 81 11.24 -10.75 -5.58
CA ALA A 81 12.08 -10.31 -6.70
C ALA A 81 12.22 -8.78 -6.82
N ASN A 82 11.31 -8.00 -6.20
CA ASN A 82 11.35 -6.55 -6.12
C ASN A 82 11.78 -6.03 -4.73
N GLY A 83 12.20 -6.92 -3.81
CA GLY A 83 12.63 -6.56 -2.46
C GLY A 83 11.50 -6.35 -1.44
N TYR A 84 10.29 -6.84 -1.74
CA TYR A 84 9.13 -6.65 -0.86
C TYR A 84 8.52 -7.98 -0.42
N ARG A 85 7.89 -8.00 0.76
CA ARG A 85 7.13 -9.14 1.29
C ARG A 85 5.63 -8.84 1.28
N THR A 86 5.26 -7.58 1.51
CA THR A 86 3.86 -7.16 1.65
C THR A 86 3.43 -6.14 0.59
N ALA A 87 2.11 -5.96 0.47
CA ALA A 87 1.54 -4.92 -0.40
C ALA A 87 1.68 -3.54 0.27
N PRO A 88 1.81 -2.46 -0.52
CA PRO A 88 1.70 -1.11 0.00
C PRO A 88 0.33 -0.85 0.64
N LEU A 89 0.32 0.06 1.61
CA LEU A 89 -0.88 0.42 2.34
C LEU A 89 -1.82 1.29 1.52
N SER A 90 -3.12 1.15 1.78
CA SER A 90 -4.13 2.11 1.34
C SER A 90 -3.99 3.44 2.10
N LYS A 91 -4.58 4.52 1.55
CA LYS A 91 -4.60 5.84 2.23
C LYS A 91 -5.15 5.77 3.66
N GLN A 92 -6.21 4.99 3.88
CA GLN A 92 -6.83 4.84 5.20
C GLN A 92 -5.88 4.13 6.18
N GLN A 93 -5.22 3.07 5.72
CA GLN A 93 -4.25 2.35 6.55
C GLN A 93 -3.03 3.20 6.88
N ARG A 94 -2.54 4.00 5.92
CA ARG A 94 -1.43 4.95 6.16
C ARG A 94 -1.82 6.01 7.20
N SER A 95 -3.01 6.60 7.09
CA SER A 95 -3.51 7.56 8.09
C SER A 95 -3.62 6.92 9.49
N LEU A 96 -4.16 5.70 9.58
CA LEU A 96 -4.22 4.98 10.84
C LEU A 96 -2.83 4.69 11.41
N GLN A 97 -1.86 4.37 10.56
CA GLN A 97 -0.47 4.17 10.97
C GLN A 97 0.15 5.47 11.49
N THR A 98 0.00 6.59 10.77
CA THR A 98 0.41 7.92 11.23
C THR A 98 -0.14 8.23 12.63
N TRP A 99 -1.44 7.99 12.86
CA TRP A 99 -2.04 8.18 14.18
C TRP A 99 -1.47 7.25 15.25
N LYS A 100 -1.30 5.96 14.93
CA LYS A 100 -0.72 4.98 15.86
C LYS A 100 0.69 5.37 16.29
N TRP A 101 1.53 5.77 15.33
CA TRP A 101 2.91 6.17 15.61
C TRP A 101 3.00 7.53 16.30
N GLY A 102 2.12 8.48 15.97
CA GLY A 102 2.01 9.73 16.72
C GLY A 102 1.59 9.50 18.18
N ALA A 103 0.60 8.63 18.41
CA ALA A 103 0.20 8.24 19.77
C ALA A 103 1.34 7.54 20.52
N ALA A 104 2.11 6.65 19.86
CA ALA A 104 3.27 6.02 20.47
C ALA A 104 4.39 7.02 20.78
N GLY A 105 4.68 7.95 19.87
CA GLY A 105 5.71 8.97 20.04
C GLY A 105 5.40 9.95 21.17
N SER A 106 4.12 10.23 21.44
CA SER A 106 3.72 11.13 22.53
C SER A 106 4.05 10.57 23.92
N LEU A 107 4.21 9.24 24.06
CA LEU A 107 4.57 8.57 25.31
C LEU A 107 5.96 8.95 25.82
N VAL A 108 6.83 9.55 24.98
CA VAL A 108 8.13 10.10 25.41
C VAL A 108 7.98 11.09 26.57
N ALA A 109 6.86 11.83 26.65
CA ALA A 109 6.59 12.77 27.73
C ALA A 109 6.54 12.13 29.13
N LEU A 110 6.29 10.83 29.25
CA LEU A 110 6.27 10.12 30.53
C LEU A 110 7.67 10.04 31.19
N PHE A 111 8.73 10.14 30.39
CA PHE A 111 10.12 10.02 30.82
C PHE A 111 10.82 11.36 31.01
N VAL A 112 10.09 12.48 30.90
CA VAL A 112 10.64 13.84 30.98
C VAL A 112 10.05 14.58 32.20
N PRO A 113 10.82 15.45 32.88
CA PRO A 113 10.33 16.22 34.04
C PRO A 113 9.07 17.06 33.75
N PRO A 114 8.21 17.32 34.76
CA PRO A 114 6.94 18.04 34.61
C PRO A 114 6.97 19.32 33.75
N PRO A 115 7.94 20.26 33.90
CA PRO A 115 7.94 21.49 33.13
C PRO A 115 8.12 21.30 31.62
N LEU A 116 8.65 20.15 31.18
CA LEU A 116 8.96 19.87 29.78
C LEU A 116 7.98 18.89 29.13
N ARG A 117 7.03 18.31 29.89
CA ARG A 117 6.12 17.25 29.40
C ARG A 117 5.26 17.68 28.23
N LEU A 118 4.72 18.90 28.25
CA LEU A 118 3.87 19.42 27.17
C LEU A 118 4.66 19.50 25.85
N VAL A 119 5.88 20.05 25.91
CA VAL A 119 6.76 20.17 24.74
C VAL A 119 7.15 18.79 24.24
N ALA A 120 7.56 17.87 25.13
CA ALA A 120 7.92 16.51 24.78
C ALA A 120 6.75 15.72 24.17
N PHE A 121 5.53 15.93 24.66
CA PHE A 121 4.32 15.30 24.12
C PHE A 121 4.07 15.73 22.68
N VAL A 122 4.07 17.04 22.41
CA VAL A 122 3.81 17.59 21.06
C VAL A 122 4.92 17.19 20.09
N ALA A 123 6.19 17.35 20.49
CA ALA A 123 7.33 16.99 19.67
C ALA A 123 7.37 15.48 19.36
N GLY A 124 7.14 14.65 20.38
CA GLY A 124 7.08 13.19 20.25
C GLY A 124 5.93 12.74 19.35
N ALA A 125 4.75 13.34 19.50
CA ALA A 125 3.60 13.06 18.65
C ALA A 125 3.85 13.43 17.18
N ALA A 126 4.42 14.61 16.92
CA ALA A 126 4.74 15.08 15.58
C ALA A 126 5.81 14.19 14.91
N ALA A 127 6.91 13.91 15.62
CA ALA A 127 7.97 13.04 15.12
C ALA A 127 7.45 11.62 14.83
N GLY A 128 6.66 11.05 15.75
CA GLY A 128 6.02 9.76 15.56
C GLY A 128 5.10 9.73 14.35
N ALA A 129 4.25 10.74 14.17
CA ALA A 129 3.35 10.84 13.03
C ALA A 129 4.12 10.89 11.69
N LEU A 130 5.18 11.70 11.60
CA LEU A 130 6.04 11.79 10.42
C LEU A 130 6.68 10.45 10.08
N LEU A 131 7.32 9.81 11.06
CA LEU A 131 7.93 8.49 10.88
C LEU A 131 6.88 7.45 10.45
N GLY A 132 5.70 7.47 11.05
CA GLY A 132 4.62 6.55 10.71
C GLY A 132 4.04 6.77 9.31
N HIS A 133 4.04 8.00 8.79
CA HIS A 133 3.55 8.30 7.44
C HIS A 133 4.46 7.73 6.34
N ASP A 134 5.78 7.79 6.56
CA ASP A 134 6.79 7.37 5.59
C ASP A 134 7.12 5.87 5.71
N SER A 135 6.73 5.24 6.81
CA SER A 135 6.91 3.82 7.06
C SER A 135 5.94 2.97 6.23
N GLU A 136 6.41 2.38 5.13
CA GLU A 136 5.68 1.30 4.46
C GLU A 136 6.10 -0.06 5.04
N PRO A 137 5.19 -1.04 5.14
CA PRO A 137 5.56 -2.39 5.56
C PRO A 137 6.50 -3.00 4.52
N GLU A 138 7.47 -3.82 4.94
CA GLU A 138 8.38 -4.52 4.03
C GLU A 138 7.66 -5.58 3.20
#